data_AF-A0A5C1YHN0-F1
#
_entry.id   AF-A0A5C1YHN0-F1
#
_cell.length_a   1.000
_cell.length_b   1.000
_cell.length_c   1.000
_cell.angle_alpha   90.00
_cell.angle_beta   90.00
_cell.angle_gamma   90.00
#
_symmetry.space_group_name_H-M   'P 1'
#
loop_
_entity.id
_entity.type
_entity.pdbx_description
1 polymer ?
#
loop_
_entity_poly.entity_id
_entity_poly.type
_entity_poly.pdbx_seq_one_letter_code
_entity_poly.pdbx_strand_id
1 'polypeptide(L)'
;MTARIGGFARDLARRDDRAARDAIRAAKRTEHEARGLAKVLTDRAQRTRLEAAIADARRTRRAARRVRRHDPRGAARDAAHAAALLERQAIRVGPGGRTLPVRPELYGGGRPLAAATHEARARVKAHERTVKRRRKRVEQVRKMSDFVAAHVLAQTTVAPTDVELDRSIAKSGKRVQRAVRSRG
;
A
#
# COMPACT_ATOMS: atom_id res chain seq x y z
N MET A 1 20.56 53.67 28.02
CA MET A 1 19.51 53.14 27.12
C MET A 1 19.98 52.00 26.19
N THR A 2 20.99 51.19 26.55
CA THR A 2 21.60 50.19 25.65
C THR A 2 21.14 48.73 25.85
N ALA A 3 20.47 48.43 26.97
CA ALA A 3 20.09 47.05 27.32
C ALA A 3 18.94 46.46 26.47
N ARG A 4 18.05 47.29 25.88
CA ARG A 4 16.92 46.81 25.06
C ARG A 4 17.36 46.20 23.73
N ILE A 5 18.42 46.72 23.11
CA ILE A 5 18.88 46.27 21.78
C ILE A 5 19.45 44.84 21.84
N GLY A 6 20.11 44.48 22.93
CA GLY A 6 20.68 43.13 23.13
C GLY A 6 19.65 42.02 23.42
N GLY A 7 18.42 42.36 23.77
CA GLY A 7 17.32 41.40 23.97
C GLY A 7 16.75 40.90 22.64
N PHE A 8 16.43 41.83 21.73
CA PHE A 8 15.89 41.50 20.41
C PHE A 8 16.83 40.64 19.56
N ALA A 9 18.14 40.92 19.60
CA ALA A 9 19.14 40.12 18.90
C ALA A 9 19.20 38.67 19.39
N ARG A 10 19.07 38.45 20.72
CA ARG A 10 19.03 37.10 21.31
C ARG A 10 17.76 36.35 20.94
N ASP A 11 16.62 37.02 20.91
CA ASP A 11 15.35 36.40 20.54
C ASP A 11 15.29 36.04 19.05
N LEU A 12 15.86 36.89 18.18
CA LEU A 12 16.03 36.58 16.76
C LEU A 12 16.95 35.36 16.57
N ALA A 13 18.10 35.30 17.24
CA ALA A 13 19.00 34.15 17.16
C ALA A 13 18.33 32.85 17.64
N ARG A 14 17.51 32.91 18.70
CA ARG A 14 16.71 31.78 19.19
C ARG A 14 15.65 31.33 18.18
N ARG A 15 14.97 32.29 17.53
CA ARG A 15 13.98 32.00 16.48
C ARG A 15 14.65 31.34 15.27
N ASP A 16 15.80 31.85 14.84
CA ASP A 16 16.56 31.31 13.72
C ASP A 16 17.07 29.89 14.00
N ASP A 17 17.62 29.60 15.20
CA ASP A 17 18.03 28.24 15.56
C ASP A 17 16.83 27.28 15.66
N ARG A 18 15.67 27.73 16.15
CA ARG A 18 14.44 26.92 16.14
C ARG A 18 14.00 26.60 14.71
N ALA A 19 13.91 27.61 13.83
CA ALA A 19 13.56 27.43 12.43
C ALA A 19 14.52 26.45 11.73
N ALA A 20 15.82 26.57 11.96
CA ALA A 20 16.82 25.67 11.42
C ALA A 20 16.65 24.22 11.93
N ARG A 21 16.36 24.03 13.22
CA ARG A 21 16.06 22.69 13.78
C ARG A 21 14.85 22.08 13.12
N ASP A 22 13.79 22.85 12.94
CA ASP A 22 12.54 22.37 12.36
C ASP A 22 12.69 22.05 10.87
N ALA A 23 13.42 22.88 10.11
CA ALA A 23 13.78 22.59 8.72
C ALA A 23 14.62 21.29 8.60
N ILE A 24 15.63 21.10 9.46
CA ILE A 24 16.43 19.87 9.48
C ILE A 24 15.58 18.64 9.83
N ARG A 25 14.62 18.78 10.75
CA ARG A 25 13.67 17.71 11.09
C ARG A 25 12.75 17.40 9.91
N ALA A 26 12.22 18.42 9.23
CA ALA A 26 11.38 18.26 8.05
C ALA A 26 12.14 17.53 6.93
N ALA A 27 13.36 17.96 6.63
CA ALA A 27 14.24 17.29 5.67
C ALA A 27 14.53 15.82 6.03
N LYS A 28 14.64 15.50 7.32
CA LYS A 28 14.80 14.10 7.77
C LYS A 28 13.52 13.28 7.56
N ARG A 29 12.34 13.87 7.76
CA ARG A 29 11.05 13.18 7.51
C ARG A 29 10.86 12.92 6.02
N THR A 30 11.12 13.91 5.17
CA THR A 30 11.05 13.75 3.71
C THR A 30 12.07 12.72 3.19
N GLU A 31 13.29 12.67 3.76
CA GLU A 31 14.26 11.60 3.50
C GLU A 31 13.68 10.20 3.80
N HIS A 32 12.96 10.06 4.92
CA HIS A 32 12.36 8.78 5.31
C HIS A 32 11.20 8.38 4.39
N GLU A 33 10.36 9.34 4.02
CA GLU A 33 9.25 9.13 3.09
C GLU A 33 9.74 8.76 1.69
N ALA A 34 10.74 9.48 1.17
CA ALA A 34 11.37 9.20 -0.12
C ALA A 34 12.00 7.80 -0.16
N ARG A 35 12.65 7.36 0.93
CA ARG A 35 13.13 5.96 1.05
C ARG A 35 12.00 4.95 1.02
N GLY A 36 10.88 5.26 1.66
CA GLY A 36 9.68 4.43 1.60
C GLY A 36 9.16 4.29 0.17
N LEU A 37 9.14 5.38 -0.59
CA LEU A 37 8.76 5.38 -2.00
C LEU A 37 9.74 4.54 -2.84
N ALA A 38 11.05 4.77 -2.71
CA ALA A 38 12.07 4.05 -3.47
C ALA A 38 11.94 2.53 -3.37
N LYS A 39 11.60 2.01 -2.18
CA LYS A 39 11.38 0.57 -1.95
C LYS A 39 10.20 -0.02 -2.71
N VAL A 40 9.17 0.79 -2.99
CA VAL A 40 7.92 0.34 -3.64
C VAL A 40 8.00 0.49 -5.16
N LEU A 41 8.93 1.30 -5.67
CA LEU A 41 9.12 1.47 -7.11
C LEU A 41 9.62 0.18 -7.75
N THR A 42 8.95 -0.27 -8.81
CA THR A 42 9.34 -1.45 -9.60
C THR A 42 10.37 -1.11 -10.68
N ASP A 43 10.32 0.11 -11.22
CA ASP A 43 11.26 0.61 -12.21
C ASP A 43 12.65 0.88 -11.59
N ARG A 44 13.66 0.16 -12.08
CA ARG A 44 15.06 0.26 -11.62
C ARG A 44 15.68 1.62 -11.92
N ALA A 45 15.37 2.24 -13.06
CA ALA A 45 15.91 3.54 -13.44
C ALA A 45 15.31 4.67 -12.58
N GLN A 46 14.02 4.61 -12.31
CA GLN A 46 13.37 5.55 -11.39
C GLN A 46 13.83 5.37 -9.95
N ARG A 47 13.97 4.13 -9.49
CA ARG A 47 14.49 3.81 -8.16
C ARG A 47 15.90 4.36 -7.95
N THR A 48 16.83 4.09 -8.88
CA THR A 48 18.22 4.55 -8.78
C THR A 48 18.33 6.08 -8.78
N ARG A 49 17.54 6.78 -9.61
CA ARG A 49 17.47 8.26 -9.60
C ARG A 49 16.98 8.81 -8.26
N LEU A 50 15.93 8.21 -7.71
CA LEU A 50 15.40 8.62 -6.40
C LEU A 50 16.40 8.32 -5.27
N GLU A 51 17.09 7.17 -5.31
CA GLU A 51 18.14 6.81 -4.35
C GLU A 51 19.34 7.77 -4.41
N ALA A 52 19.77 8.19 -5.60
CA ALA A 52 20.79 9.22 -5.77
C ALA A 52 20.36 10.54 -5.13
N ALA A 53 19.14 11.01 -5.41
CA ALA A 53 18.60 12.21 -4.79
C ALA A 53 18.50 12.10 -3.26
N ILE A 54 18.14 10.93 -2.72
CA ILE A 54 18.15 10.64 -1.28
C ILE A 54 19.57 10.74 -0.71
N ALA A 55 20.58 10.23 -1.41
CA ALA A 55 21.96 10.31 -0.97
C ALA A 55 22.45 11.76 -0.90
N ASP A 56 22.14 12.57 -1.92
CA ASP A 56 22.51 13.98 -1.99
C ASP A 56 21.79 14.80 -0.91
N ALA A 57 20.47 14.69 -0.80
CA ALA A 57 19.69 15.36 0.23
C ALA A 57 20.15 15.00 1.65
N ARG A 58 20.56 13.73 1.87
CA ARG A 58 21.14 13.28 3.15
C ARG A 58 22.49 13.95 3.43
N ARG A 59 23.35 14.13 2.42
CA ARG A 59 24.63 14.84 2.56
C ARG A 59 24.37 16.30 2.93
N THR A 60 23.50 17.00 2.20
CA THR A 60 23.13 18.39 2.46
C THR A 60 22.51 18.57 3.84
N ARG A 61 21.58 17.72 4.26
CA ARG A 61 21.00 17.75 5.62
C ARG A 61 22.05 17.55 6.71
N ARG A 62 23.04 16.67 6.49
CA ARG A 62 24.14 16.45 7.45
C ARG A 62 25.07 17.67 7.53
N ALA A 63 25.37 18.31 6.40
CA ALA A 63 26.12 19.56 6.36
C ALA A 63 25.38 20.68 7.10
N ALA A 64 24.10 20.90 6.79
CA ALA A 64 23.24 21.86 7.49
C ALA A 64 23.23 21.66 9.01
N ARG A 65 23.18 20.39 9.48
CA ARG A 65 23.25 20.08 10.92
C ARG A 65 24.57 20.50 11.57
N ARG A 66 25.69 20.41 10.86
CA ARG A 66 27.02 20.79 11.37
C ARG A 66 27.15 22.30 11.48
N VAL A 67 26.67 23.04 10.47
CA VAL A 67 26.80 24.51 10.43
C VAL A 67 25.72 25.25 11.21
N ARG A 68 24.61 24.60 11.59
CA ARG A 68 23.46 25.19 12.30
C ARG A 68 23.80 26.14 13.46
N ARG A 69 24.79 25.78 14.28
CA ARG A 69 25.17 26.59 15.46
C ARG A 69 25.87 27.89 15.08
N HIS A 70 26.53 27.92 13.92
CA HIS A 70 27.31 29.05 13.43
C HIS A 70 26.51 29.89 12.43
N ASP A 71 25.77 29.23 11.52
CA ASP A 71 24.85 29.86 10.58
C ASP A 71 23.50 29.12 10.57
N PRO A 72 22.55 29.50 11.44
CA PRO A 72 21.24 28.87 11.48
C PRO A 72 20.40 29.18 10.23
N ARG A 73 20.57 30.35 9.61
CA ARG A 73 19.78 30.75 8.43
C ARG A 73 20.21 29.97 7.20
N GLY A 74 21.51 29.84 6.96
CA GLY A 74 22.06 28.98 5.92
C GLY A 74 21.65 27.53 6.13
N ALA A 75 21.79 27.00 7.35
CA ALA A 75 21.35 25.65 7.69
C ALA A 75 19.86 25.40 7.41
N ALA A 76 18.99 26.38 7.70
CA ALA A 76 17.56 26.30 7.42
C ALA A 76 17.29 26.24 5.90
N ARG A 77 17.96 27.11 5.12
CA ARG A 77 17.85 27.15 3.65
C ARG A 77 18.32 25.85 3.01
N ASP A 78 19.48 25.34 3.42
CA ASP A 78 20.05 24.09 2.89
C ASP A 78 19.16 22.89 3.21
N ALA A 79 18.62 22.84 4.44
CA ALA A 79 17.69 21.79 4.84
C ALA A 79 16.37 21.87 4.07
N ALA A 80 15.83 23.08 3.87
CA ALA A 80 14.62 23.29 3.07
C ALA A 80 14.84 22.91 1.61
N HIS A 81 15.99 23.26 1.02
CA HIS A 81 16.36 22.87 -0.34
C HIS A 81 16.47 21.35 -0.49
N ALA A 82 17.11 20.66 0.48
CA ALA A 82 17.18 19.20 0.50
C ALA A 82 15.79 18.56 0.57
N ALA A 83 14.87 19.12 1.37
CA ALA A 83 13.49 18.65 1.42
C ALA A 83 12.76 18.87 0.08
N ALA A 84 12.85 20.07 -0.50
CA ALA A 84 12.21 20.43 -1.75
C ALA A 84 12.71 19.59 -2.94
N LEU A 85 14.01 19.26 -2.97
CA LEU A 85 14.57 18.34 -3.97
C LEU A 85 13.90 16.97 -3.91
N LEU A 86 13.75 16.41 -2.70
CA LEU A 86 13.12 15.11 -2.51
C LEU A 86 11.63 15.13 -2.87
N GLU A 87 10.91 16.20 -2.52
CA GLU A 87 9.50 16.35 -2.90
C GLU A 87 9.35 16.42 -4.43
N ARG A 88 10.19 17.21 -5.12
CA ARG A 88 10.18 17.29 -6.59
C ARG A 88 10.45 15.93 -7.24
N GLN A 89 11.42 15.17 -6.71
CA GLN A 89 11.74 13.84 -7.23
C GLN A 89 10.63 12.84 -6.91
N ALA A 90 10.04 12.89 -5.72
CA ALA A 90 8.91 12.03 -5.34
C ALA A 90 7.69 12.27 -6.25
N ILE A 91 7.39 13.53 -6.61
CA ILE A 91 6.29 13.88 -7.51
C ILE A 91 6.54 13.36 -8.92
N ARG A 92 7.76 13.52 -9.44
CA ARG A 92 8.13 13.01 -10.78
C ARG A 92 8.00 11.49 -10.89
N VAL A 93 8.10 10.79 -9.77
CA VAL A 93 8.11 9.32 -9.68
C VAL A 93 6.77 8.79 -9.15
N GLY A 94 5.67 9.53 -9.37
CA GLY A 94 4.34 9.29 -8.81
C GLY A 94 3.80 7.85 -8.90
N PRO A 95 2.77 7.53 -8.08
CA PRO A 95 2.29 6.17 -7.87
C PRO A 95 1.68 5.61 -9.16
N GLY A 96 2.43 4.74 -9.83
CA GLY A 96 2.02 4.11 -11.09
C GLY A 96 3.09 4.12 -12.20
N GLY A 97 4.29 4.67 -11.96
CA GLY A 97 5.37 4.65 -12.96
C GLY A 97 5.15 5.61 -14.14
N ARG A 98 4.04 6.37 -14.14
CA ARG A 98 3.80 7.45 -15.11
C ARG A 98 4.33 8.75 -14.54
N THR A 99 5.31 9.32 -15.22
CA THR A 99 5.83 10.66 -14.99
C THR A 99 4.65 11.65 -15.07
N LEU A 100 4.20 12.18 -13.92
CA LEU A 100 3.19 13.23 -13.94
C LEU A 100 3.83 14.50 -14.52
N PRO A 101 3.26 15.13 -15.57
CA PRO A 101 3.72 16.42 -16.01
C PRO A 101 3.52 17.41 -14.88
N VAL A 102 4.62 18.00 -14.41
CA VAL A 102 4.61 18.99 -13.34
C VAL A 102 3.97 20.26 -13.92
N ARG A 103 2.65 20.40 -13.82
CA ARG A 103 1.94 21.65 -14.10
C ARG A 103 2.10 22.60 -12.91
N PRO A 104 2.71 23.79 -13.08
CA PRO A 104 2.94 24.74 -11.99
C PRO A 104 1.66 25.35 -11.40
N GLU A 105 0.53 25.26 -12.10
CA GLU A 105 -0.69 26.03 -11.80
C GLU A 105 -1.54 25.48 -10.65
N LEU A 106 -1.26 24.27 -10.13
CA LEU A 106 -1.98 23.67 -8.99
C LEU A 106 -1.33 23.95 -7.63
N TYR A 107 -0.27 24.77 -7.57
CA TYR A 107 0.53 25.03 -6.36
C TYR A 107 0.04 26.24 -5.54
N GLY A 108 -1.26 26.53 -5.58
CA GLY A 108 -1.92 27.42 -4.62
C GLY A 108 -2.52 26.60 -3.48
N GLY A 109 -1.74 26.33 -2.42
CA GLY A 109 -2.29 25.80 -1.16
C GLY A 109 -1.80 24.41 -0.76
N GLY A 110 -0.60 24.36 -0.18
CA GLY A 110 -0.40 23.83 1.18
C GLY A 110 -0.88 22.42 1.56
N ARG A 111 -1.17 21.49 0.63
CA ARG A 111 -1.35 20.08 1.02
C ARG A 111 0.01 19.39 1.11
N PRO A 112 0.48 19.00 2.31
CA PRO A 112 1.73 18.24 2.43
C PRO A 112 1.58 16.90 1.71
N LEU A 113 2.66 16.44 1.06
CA LEU A 113 2.78 15.12 0.43
C LEU A 113 2.32 13.96 1.34
N ALA A 114 2.35 14.18 2.66
CA ALA A 114 1.81 13.29 3.68
C ALA A 114 0.33 12.92 3.46
N ALA A 115 -0.54 13.83 2.99
CA ALA A 115 -1.96 13.54 2.78
C ALA A 115 -2.17 12.59 1.57
N ALA A 116 -1.45 12.83 0.47
CA ALA A 116 -1.52 11.98 -0.72
C ALA A 116 -0.91 10.59 -0.47
N THR A 117 0.14 10.49 0.35
CA THR A 117 0.77 9.20 0.69
C THR A 117 -0.01 8.41 1.74
N HIS A 118 -0.71 9.07 2.67
CA HIS A 118 -1.55 8.39 3.65
C HIS A 118 -2.83 7.83 3.02
N GLU A 119 -3.47 8.57 2.10
CA GLU A 119 -4.59 8.06 1.30
C GLU A 119 -4.15 6.94 0.35
N ALA A 120 -2.99 7.08 -0.32
CA ALA A 120 -2.44 6.02 -1.15
C ALA A 120 -2.12 4.75 -0.35
N ARG A 121 -1.50 4.87 0.84
CA ARG A 121 -1.24 3.74 1.74
C ARG A 121 -2.54 3.11 2.27
N ALA A 122 -3.56 3.92 2.56
CA ALA A 122 -4.87 3.42 2.99
C ALA A 122 -5.55 2.63 1.87
N ARG A 123 -5.48 3.12 0.62
CA ARG A 123 -6.02 2.42 -0.57
C ARG A 123 -5.27 1.12 -0.86
N VAL A 124 -3.94 1.09 -0.73
CA VAL A 124 -3.14 -0.14 -0.89
C VAL A 124 -3.49 -1.17 0.18
N LYS A 125 -3.58 -0.76 1.45
CA LYS A 125 -4.02 -1.67 2.54
C LYS A 125 -5.46 -2.16 2.34
N ALA A 126 -6.36 -1.30 1.87
CA ALA A 126 -7.73 -1.68 1.55
C ALA A 126 -7.77 -2.70 0.40
N HIS A 127 -6.95 -2.49 -0.65
CA HIS A 127 -6.84 -3.42 -1.77
C HIS A 127 -6.26 -4.78 -1.33
N GLU A 128 -5.20 -4.82 -0.53
CA GLU A 128 -4.66 -6.06 0.04
C GLU A 128 -5.70 -6.84 0.86
N ARG A 129 -6.49 -6.15 1.69
CA ARG A 129 -7.58 -6.77 2.46
C ARG A 129 -8.65 -7.35 1.53
N THR A 130 -9.02 -6.63 0.48
CA THR A 130 -10.00 -7.07 -0.51
C THR A 130 -9.49 -8.28 -1.31
N VAL A 131 -8.22 -8.28 -1.73
CA VAL A 131 -7.58 -9.42 -2.40
C VAL A 131 -7.52 -10.64 -1.48
N LYS A 132 -7.15 -10.48 -0.21
CA LYS A 132 -7.18 -11.57 0.79
C LYS A 132 -8.60 -12.12 0.98
N ARG A 133 -9.62 -11.26 1.06
CA ARG A 133 -11.03 -11.67 1.16
C ARG A 133 -11.47 -12.44 -0.10
N ARG A 134 -11.09 -11.98 -1.29
CA ARG A 134 -11.36 -12.69 -2.55
C ARG A 134 -10.68 -14.06 -2.60
N ARG A 135 -9.40 -14.15 -2.20
CA ARG A 135 -8.68 -15.42 -2.11
C ARG A 135 -9.35 -16.40 -1.16
N LYS A 136 -9.76 -15.95 0.05
CA LYS A 136 -10.51 -16.79 0.99
C LYS A 136 -11.86 -17.26 0.44
N ARG A 137 -12.60 -16.39 -0.26
CA ARG A 137 -13.86 -16.78 -0.92
C ARG A 137 -13.63 -17.81 -2.02
N VAL A 138 -12.61 -17.64 -2.84
CA VAL A 138 -12.24 -18.61 -3.90
C VAL A 138 -11.84 -19.95 -3.27
N GLU A 139 -11.06 -19.94 -2.19
CA GLU A 139 -10.67 -21.16 -1.49
C GLU A 139 -11.89 -21.87 -0.87
N GLN A 140 -12.84 -21.12 -0.30
CA GLN A 140 -14.08 -21.67 0.24
C GLN A 140 -14.98 -22.26 -0.86
N VAL A 141 -15.10 -21.59 -2.00
CA VAL A 141 -15.83 -22.11 -3.18
C VAL A 141 -15.16 -23.38 -3.69
N ARG A 142 -13.82 -23.44 -3.73
CA ARG A 142 -13.08 -24.64 -4.14
C ARG A 142 -13.32 -25.81 -3.18
N LYS A 143 -13.30 -25.56 -1.86
CA LYS A 143 -13.66 -26.59 -0.86
C LYS A 143 -15.12 -27.07 -1.01
N MET A 144 -16.06 -26.16 -1.28
CA MET A 144 -17.44 -26.53 -1.56
C MET A 144 -17.57 -27.32 -2.85
N SER A 145 -16.86 -26.94 -3.93
CA SER A 145 -16.90 -27.69 -5.18
C SER A 145 -16.32 -29.08 -5.01
N ASP A 146 -15.21 -29.21 -4.28
CA ASP A 146 -14.57 -30.49 -4.01
C ASP A 146 -15.47 -31.37 -3.13
N PHE A 147 -16.16 -30.78 -2.14
CA PHE A 147 -17.15 -31.48 -1.33
C PHE A 147 -18.36 -31.94 -2.16
N VAL A 148 -18.93 -31.06 -3.00
CA VAL A 148 -20.06 -31.40 -3.87
C VAL A 148 -19.63 -32.46 -4.90
N ALA A 149 -18.46 -32.33 -5.51
CA ALA A 149 -17.94 -33.32 -6.45
C ALA A 149 -17.73 -34.68 -5.77
N ALA A 150 -17.18 -34.70 -4.55
CA ALA A 150 -17.06 -35.93 -3.76
C ALA A 150 -18.43 -36.52 -3.42
N HIS A 151 -19.42 -35.69 -3.08
CA HIS A 151 -20.78 -36.14 -2.77
C HIS A 151 -21.52 -36.65 -4.00
N VAL A 152 -21.38 -36.00 -5.16
CA VAL A 152 -21.94 -36.46 -6.44
C VAL A 152 -21.27 -37.76 -6.84
N LEU A 153 -19.93 -37.87 -6.77
CA LEU A 153 -19.23 -39.12 -7.06
C LEU A 153 -19.69 -40.26 -6.13
N ALA A 154 -19.81 -39.98 -4.82
CA ALA A 154 -20.33 -40.93 -3.84
C ALA A 154 -21.81 -41.30 -4.12
N GLN A 155 -22.64 -40.35 -4.53
CA GLN A 155 -24.02 -40.61 -4.91
C GLN A 155 -24.11 -41.36 -6.24
N THR A 156 -23.19 -41.16 -7.18
CA THR A 156 -23.15 -41.96 -8.42
C THR A 156 -22.61 -43.37 -8.21
N THR A 157 -21.78 -43.60 -7.18
CA THR A 157 -21.36 -44.95 -6.79
C THR A 157 -22.36 -45.68 -5.90
N VAL A 158 -23.25 -44.95 -5.20
CA VAL A 158 -24.32 -45.51 -4.35
C VAL A 158 -25.69 -45.52 -5.05
N ALA A 159 -25.87 -44.74 -6.12
CA ALA A 159 -27.07 -44.80 -6.95
C ALA A 159 -27.13 -46.19 -7.61
N PRO A 160 -28.27 -46.89 -7.53
CA PRO A 160 -28.42 -48.13 -8.26
C PRO A 160 -28.19 -47.84 -9.74
N THR A 161 -27.23 -48.55 -10.33
CA THR A 161 -27.05 -48.51 -11.79
C THR A 161 -28.37 -48.89 -12.45
N ASP A 162 -28.64 -48.43 -13.67
CA ASP A 162 -29.91 -48.75 -14.38
C ASP A 162 -30.20 -50.26 -14.40
N VAL A 163 -29.15 -51.09 -14.38
CA VAL A 163 -29.20 -52.56 -14.24
C VAL A 163 -29.77 -53.03 -12.89
N GLU A 164 -29.44 -52.35 -11.80
CA GLU A 164 -29.99 -52.63 -10.46
C GLU A 164 -31.43 -52.12 -10.31
N LEU A 165 -31.75 -50.98 -10.94
CA LEU A 165 -33.11 -50.44 -10.97
C LEU A 165 -34.05 -51.39 -11.74
N ASP A 166 -33.64 -51.86 -12.92
CA ASP A 166 -34.38 -52.81 -13.76
C ASP A 166 -34.60 -54.15 -13.05
N ARG A 167 -33.60 -54.65 -12.31
CA ARG A 167 -33.74 -55.87 -11.50
C ARG A 167 -34.71 -55.67 -10.33
N SER A 168 -34.75 -54.50 -9.71
CA SER A 168 -35.70 -54.20 -8.62
C SER A 168 -37.14 -54.11 -9.15
N ILE A 169 -37.34 -53.51 -10.31
CA ILE A 169 -38.64 -53.38 -10.99
C ILE A 169 -39.12 -54.76 -11.44
N ALA A 170 -38.25 -55.59 -12.04
CA ALA A 170 -38.56 -56.95 -12.44
C ALA A 170 -38.93 -57.87 -11.26
N LYS A 171 -38.23 -57.75 -10.12
CA LYS A 171 -38.58 -58.48 -8.88
C LYS A 171 -39.93 -58.03 -8.31
N SER A 172 -40.23 -56.74 -8.37
CA SER A 172 -41.48 -56.17 -7.88
C SER A 172 -42.67 -56.58 -8.75
N GLY A 173 -42.52 -56.55 -10.08
CA GLY A 173 -43.51 -57.05 -11.04
C GLY A 173 -43.82 -58.54 -10.87
N LYS A 174 -42.80 -59.39 -10.64
CA LYS A 174 -43.00 -60.82 -10.34
C LYS A 174 -43.74 -61.06 -9.03
N ARG A 175 -43.52 -60.23 -8.00
CA ARG A 175 -44.27 -60.31 -6.73
C ARG A 175 -45.74 -59.92 -6.89
N VAL A 176 -46.03 -58.89 -7.68
CA VAL A 176 -47.41 -58.47 -7.98
C VAL A 176 -48.15 -59.53 -8.79
N GLN A 177 -47.54 -60.10 -9.83
CA GLN A 177 -48.14 -61.19 -10.60
C GLN A 177 -48.40 -62.46 -9.76
N ARG A 178 -47.51 -62.77 -8.81
CA ARG A 178 -47.68 -63.92 -7.90
C ARG A 178 -48.80 -63.68 -6.88
N ALA A 179 -48.97 -62.44 -6.40
CA ALA A 179 -50.04 -62.05 -5.48
C ALA A 179 -51.42 -61.99 -6.16
N VAL A 180 -51.46 -61.65 -7.45
CA VAL A 180 -52.69 -61.67 -8.26
C VAL A 180 -53.11 -63.10 -8.60
N ARG A 181 -52.16 -64.00 -8.89
CA ARG A 181 -52.43 -65.43 -9.13
C ARG A 181 -52.82 -66.24 -7.88
N SER A 182 -52.52 -65.75 -6.68
CA SER A 182 -52.88 -66.43 -5.42
C SER A 182 -54.21 -65.94 -4.82
N ARG A 183 -54.97 -65.10 -5.54
CA ARG A 183 -56.27 -64.54 -5.12
C ARG A 183 -57.42 -64.84 -6.10
N GLY A 184 -57.17 -65.61 -7.15
CA GLY A 184 -58.19 -66.20 -8.03
C GLY A 184 -58.16 -67.70 -7.88
#